data_AF-A0A972AJF0-F1
#
_entry.id   AF-A0A972AJF0-F1
#
_cell.length_a   1.000
_cell.length_b   1.000
_cell.length_c   1.000
_cell.angle_alpha   90.00
_cell.angle_beta   90.00
_cell.angle_gamma   90.00
#
_symmetry.space_group_name_H-M   'P 1'
#
loop_
_entity.id
_entity.type
_entity.pdbx_description
1 polymer ?
#
loop_
_entity_poly.entity_id
_entity_poly.type
_entity_poly.pdbx_seq_one_letter_code
_entity_poly.pdbx_strand_id
1 'polypeptide(L)'
;MPKGVIMSISGREAVILTRDSDFVKVMLPEGEYDIGQEIDTAETKQSFISRWLVSRSRRLTAAAAVLVIAVILPVAAATISINNAVYAYVTLDINPSTEFSINGREKIIKAKPLNEEGALVLEGADLRGREIEYGIEYFIAKSCELGYATPGKEGAVIATTVMEKEQNTELEKKISETLEKTVEQNKLTVETGVLAATKEIKEEAEKAGVSAGKYLIALQAKEEQLEVDMEDVKKSSISSAINKAGGDLPSIIRKARKTREELAELLEKNREKLKAEKERDNNGREKDGKRSGDIEERENSNRNQKNNRNDKKNESMGRDGKQDRNDSRAESRDNDKRSDDKKDSGNNGKRKDNRDSDRRNEEDRDSGRKYRKDNDARDNIRGNDDRDSKRSGRGNDDRDGKD
;
A
#
# COMPACT_ATOMS: atom_id res chain seq x y z
N MET A 1 -80.29 13.73 21.33
CA MET A 1 -79.16 12.78 21.44
C MET A 1 -78.86 12.26 20.05
N PRO A 2 -77.62 11.85 19.71
CA PRO A 2 -77.36 11.20 18.44
C PRO A 2 -77.99 9.80 18.49
N LYS A 3 -78.68 9.43 17.42
CA LYS A 3 -79.27 8.10 17.23
C LYS A 3 -78.63 7.46 16.01
N GLY A 4 -78.49 6.14 16.04
CA GLY A 4 -77.98 5.37 14.92
C GLY A 4 -78.63 4.00 14.80
N VAL A 5 -78.73 3.50 13.58
CA VAL A 5 -79.32 2.18 13.28
C VAL A 5 -78.23 1.13 13.24
N ILE A 6 -78.40 0.01 13.95
CA ILE A 6 -77.45 -1.10 13.95
C ILE A 6 -77.39 -1.74 12.55
N MET A 7 -76.20 -1.75 11.94
CA MET A 7 -75.92 -2.32 10.61
C MET A 7 -75.29 -3.71 10.69
N SER A 8 -74.49 -3.97 11.72
CA SER A 8 -73.89 -5.29 11.99
C SER A 8 -73.51 -5.42 13.45
N ILE A 9 -73.62 -6.63 14.01
CA ILE A 9 -73.20 -6.98 15.38
C ILE A 9 -72.07 -8.02 15.30
N SER A 10 -71.11 -7.96 16.20
CA SER A 10 -70.00 -8.90 16.32
C SER A 10 -69.56 -9.01 17.78
N GLY A 11 -70.14 -9.96 18.50
CA GLY A 11 -70.03 -10.02 19.95
C GLY A 11 -70.67 -8.80 20.61
N ARG A 12 -69.92 -8.07 21.44
CA ARG A 12 -70.36 -6.80 22.05
C ARG A 12 -70.05 -5.55 21.22
N GLU A 13 -69.40 -5.70 20.07
CA GLU A 13 -69.18 -4.58 19.15
C GLU A 13 -70.27 -4.53 18.09
N ALA A 14 -70.68 -3.31 17.71
CA ALA A 14 -71.61 -3.08 16.61
C ALA A 14 -71.10 -1.95 15.70
N VAL A 15 -71.51 -1.99 14.43
CA VAL A 15 -71.43 -0.84 13.52
C VAL A 15 -72.82 -0.24 13.43
N ILE A 16 -72.93 1.07 13.70
CA ILE A 16 -74.16 1.84 13.56
C ILE A 16 -74.03 2.85 12.41
N LEU A 17 -75.13 3.08 11.70
CA LEU A 17 -75.29 4.21 10.77
C LEU A 17 -75.94 5.38 11.51
N THR A 18 -75.25 6.52 11.62
CA THR A 18 -75.81 7.72 12.25
C THR A 18 -76.77 8.45 11.31
N ARG A 19 -77.57 9.38 11.87
CA ARG A 19 -78.42 10.28 11.06
C ARG A 19 -77.64 11.20 10.12
N ASP A 20 -76.37 11.45 10.43
CA ASP A 20 -75.43 12.21 9.59
C ASP A 20 -74.78 11.35 8.48
N SER A 21 -75.22 10.09 8.33
CA SER A 21 -74.74 9.08 7.38
C SER A 21 -73.32 8.54 7.64
N ASP A 22 -72.77 8.74 8.83
CA ASP A 22 -71.50 8.14 9.25
C ASP A 22 -71.70 6.70 9.74
N PHE A 23 -70.78 5.80 9.37
CA PHE A 23 -70.66 4.46 9.95
C PHE A 23 -69.71 4.50 11.16
N VAL A 24 -70.24 4.33 12.36
CA VAL A 24 -69.48 4.41 13.62
C VAL A 24 -69.43 3.05 14.31
N LYS A 25 -68.23 2.62 14.74
CA LYS A 25 -68.08 1.41 15.56
C LYS A 25 -68.27 1.75 17.03
N VAL A 26 -69.18 1.04 17.70
CA VAL A 26 -69.57 1.25 19.10
C VAL A 26 -69.60 -0.06 19.87
N MET A 27 -69.51 0.00 21.20
CA MET A 27 -69.57 -1.19 22.06
C MET A 27 -70.88 -1.19 22.85
N LEU A 28 -71.76 -2.15 22.54
CA LEU A 28 -73.11 -2.24 23.08
C LEU A 28 -73.08 -2.49 24.61
N PRO A 29 -74.00 -1.88 25.39
CA PRO A 29 -74.27 -2.29 26.76
C PRO A 29 -74.74 -3.75 26.84
N GLU A 30 -74.81 -4.32 28.05
CA GLU A 30 -75.37 -5.67 28.21
C GLU A 30 -76.89 -5.66 27.95
N GLY A 31 -77.35 -6.55 27.07
CA GLY A 31 -78.72 -6.63 26.57
C GLY A 31 -78.79 -7.41 25.26
N GLU A 32 -80.00 -7.62 24.75
CA GLU A 32 -80.26 -8.18 23.42
C GLU A 32 -80.50 -7.03 22.42
N TYR A 33 -79.96 -7.17 21.20
CA TYR A 33 -80.01 -6.15 20.15
C TYR A 33 -80.12 -6.79 18.77
N ASP A 34 -80.90 -6.18 17.89
CA ASP A 34 -81.13 -6.65 16.52
C ASP A 34 -80.51 -5.71 15.46
N ILE A 35 -80.16 -6.28 14.31
CA ILE A 35 -79.77 -5.50 13.13
C ILE A 35 -81.02 -4.78 12.59
N GLY A 36 -80.91 -3.47 12.36
CA GLY A 36 -82.03 -2.59 12.01
C GLY A 36 -82.65 -1.83 13.19
N GLN A 37 -82.24 -2.10 14.43
CA GLN A 37 -82.69 -1.35 15.62
C GLN A 37 -82.05 0.05 15.69
N GLU A 38 -82.85 1.10 15.93
CA GLU A 38 -82.33 2.43 16.26
C GLU A 38 -81.98 2.51 17.76
N ILE A 39 -80.75 2.90 18.09
CA ILE A 39 -80.26 3.10 19.47
C ILE A 39 -79.79 4.54 19.70
N ASP A 40 -80.00 5.07 20.92
CA ASP A 40 -79.39 6.35 21.34
C ASP A 40 -77.92 6.13 21.71
N THR A 41 -77.02 6.80 20.99
CA THR A 41 -75.57 6.60 21.12
C THR A 41 -74.96 7.33 22.33
N ALA A 42 -75.80 7.80 23.26
CA ALA A 42 -75.38 8.63 24.39
C ALA A 42 -74.74 7.82 25.53
N GLU A 43 -75.17 6.57 25.71
CA GLU A 43 -74.61 5.65 26.71
C GLU A 43 -73.50 4.74 26.13
N THR A 44 -73.52 4.56 24.81
CA THR A 44 -72.55 3.74 24.08
C THR A 44 -71.20 4.47 24.00
N LYS A 45 -70.27 4.11 24.88
CA LYS A 45 -68.92 4.71 24.90
C LYS A 45 -68.24 4.57 23.53
N GLN A 46 -68.18 5.66 22.78
CA GLN A 46 -67.48 5.71 21.49
C GLN A 46 -66.01 5.32 21.70
N SER A 47 -65.58 4.25 21.01
CA SER A 47 -64.21 3.74 21.11
C SER A 47 -63.26 4.60 20.28
N PHE A 48 -62.96 5.81 20.79
CA PHE A 48 -62.05 6.79 20.20
C PHE A 48 -60.57 6.36 20.31
N ILE A 49 -60.23 5.21 19.72
CA ILE A 49 -58.84 4.79 19.45
C ILE A 49 -58.22 5.70 18.37
N SER A 50 -59.02 6.54 17.71
CA SER A 50 -58.63 7.48 16.66
C SER A 50 -57.83 8.71 17.14
N ARG A 51 -56.65 8.86 16.54
CA ARG A 51 -55.94 10.14 16.27
C ARG A 51 -55.29 10.89 17.45
N TRP A 52 -55.89 11.01 18.64
CA TRP A 52 -55.30 11.81 19.73
C TRP A 52 -54.02 11.20 20.32
N LEU A 53 -54.08 9.94 20.76
CA LEU A 53 -52.92 9.21 21.30
C LEU A 53 -51.76 9.17 20.29
N VAL A 54 -52.08 8.93 19.02
CA VAL A 54 -51.12 8.88 17.91
C VAL A 54 -50.49 10.27 17.64
N SER A 55 -51.23 11.37 17.85
CA SER A 55 -50.68 12.71 17.65
C SER A 55 -49.67 13.11 18.73
N ARG A 56 -49.85 12.66 19.98
CA ARG A 56 -48.91 12.95 21.08
C ARG A 56 -47.71 11.99 21.06
N SER A 57 -47.92 10.72 20.68
CA SER A 57 -46.83 9.76 20.51
C SER A 57 -45.91 10.11 19.35
N ARG A 58 -46.42 10.56 18.19
CA ARG A 58 -45.59 10.97 17.03
C ARG A 58 -44.44 11.92 17.39
N ARG A 59 -44.66 12.89 18.30
CA ARG A 59 -43.59 13.81 18.76
C ARG A 59 -42.55 13.10 19.61
N LEU A 60 -42.96 12.16 20.48
CA LEU A 60 -42.06 11.36 21.31
C LEU A 60 -41.28 10.32 20.47
N THR A 61 -41.93 9.67 19.51
CA THR A 61 -41.28 8.76 18.56
C THR A 61 -40.28 9.50 17.66
N ALA A 62 -40.61 10.71 17.20
CA ALA A 62 -39.67 11.54 16.45
C ALA A 62 -38.47 11.97 17.33
N ALA A 63 -38.70 12.40 18.58
CA ALA A 63 -37.62 12.73 19.51
C ALA A 63 -36.73 11.52 19.82
N ALA A 64 -37.31 10.33 20.03
CA ALA A 64 -36.58 9.09 20.23
C ALA A 64 -35.75 8.70 18.99
N ALA A 65 -36.32 8.84 17.79
CA ALA A 65 -35.59 8.59 16.54
C ALA A 65 -34.43 9.58 16.35
N VAL A 66 -34.62 10.87 16.66
CA VAL A 66 -33.55 11.88 16.65
C VAL A 66 -32.46 11.56 17.67
N LEU A 67 -32.80 11.11 18.88
CA LEU A 67 -31.81 10.67 19.88
C LEU A 67 -31.03 9.43 19.43
N VAL A 68 -31.72 8.43 18.85
CA VAL A 68 -31.07 7.24 18.28
C VAL A 68 -30.11 7.62 17.16
N ILE A 69 -30.52 8.49 16.24
CA ILE A 69 -29.65 9.02 15.16
C ILE A 69 -28.49 9.84 15.74
N ALA A 70 -28.72 10.65 16.76
CA ALA A 70 -27.69 11.47 17.42
C ALA A 70 -26.68 10.67 18.25
N VAL A 71 -26.97 9.40 18.58
CA VAL A 71 -26.00 8.46 19.18
C VAL A 71 -25.34 7.59 18.10
N ILE A 72 -26.10 7.07 17.15
CA ILE A 72 -25.58 6.17 16.10
C ILE A 72 -24.64 6.93 15.15
N LEU A 73 -24.95 8.16 14.72
CA LEU A 73 -24.10 8.89 13.77
C LEU A 73 -22.70 9.21 14.34
N PRO A 74 -22.53 9.73 15.57
CA PRO A 74 -21.20 9.90 16.17
C PRO A 74 -20.44 8.57 16.37
N VAL A 75 -21.12 7.49 16.77
CA VAL A 75 -20.47 6.17 16.94
C VAL A 75 -20.05 5.58 15.58
N ALA A 76 -20.87 5.72 14.54
CA ALA A 76 -20.51 5.33 13.18
C ALA A 76 -19.35 6.17 12.64
N ALA A 77 -19.38 7.49 12.83
CA ALA A 77 -18.30 8.38 12.42
C ALA A 77 -16.99 8.08 13.17
N ALA A 78 -17.04 7.84 14.49
CA ALA A 78 -15.87 7.48 15.28
C ALA A 78 -15.27 6.12 14.85
N THR A 79 -16.10 5.10 14.64
CA THR A 79 -15.61 3.79 14.17
C THR A 79 -15.07 3.84 12.75
N ILE A 80 -15.66 4.63 11.83
CA ILE A 80 -15.10 4.89 10.51
C ILE A 80 -13.74 5.59 10.61
N SER A 81 -13.61 6.62 11.45
CA SER A 81 -12.34 7.33 11.66
C SER A 81 -11.25 6.42 12.24
N ILE A 82 -11.55 5.65 13.29
CA ILE A 82 -10.60 4.70 13.91
C ILE A 82 -10.15 3.63 12.90
N ASN A 83 -11.07 3.10 12.09
CA ASN A 83 -10.74 2.06 11.11
C ASN A 83 -9.95 2.60 9.89
N ASN A 84 -9.92 3.91 9.64
CA ASN A 84 -9.14 4.54 8.55
C ASN A 84 -7.92 5.35 9.04
N ALA A 85 -7.73 5.50 10.34
CA ALA A 85 -6.55 6.15 10.92
C ALA A 85 -5.33 5.24 10.78
N VAL A 86 -4.28 5.72 10.10
CA VAL A 86 -3.01 5.00 9.98
C VAL A 86 -2.32 4.96 11.33
N TYR A 87 -1.98 3.75 11.77
CA TYR A 87 -1.24 3.45 13.00
C TYR A 87 0.23 3.15 12.70
N ALA A 88 0.48 2.36 11.65
CA ALA A 88 1.80 2.01 11.18
C ALA A 88 1.85 1.90 9.65
N TYR A 89 3.06 1.96 9.11
CA TYR A 89 3.38 1.50 7.77
C TYR A 89 4.22 0.22 7.87
N VAL A 90 4.03 -0.71 6.93
CA VAL A 90 4.87 -1.90 6.78
C VAL A 90 5.36 -1.93 5.34
N THR A 91 6.67 -1.83 5.10
CA THR A 91 7.23 -2.13 3.77
C THR A 91 7.59 -3.60 3.67
N LEU A 92 7.40 -4.20 2.50
CA LEU A 92 7.88 -5.54 2.17
C LEU A 92 8.80 -5.45 0.94
N ASP A 93 9.98 -6.07 1.04
CA ASP A 93 11.09 -5.88 0.12
C ASP A 93 11.77 -7.20 -0.28
N ILE A 94 11.69 -7.49 -1.57
CA ILE A 94 12.44 -8.53 -2.31
C ILE A 94 13.21 -7.90 -3.49
N ASN A 95 12.70 -6.77 -4.02
CA ASN A 95 12.63 -6.44 -5.45
C ASN A 95 11.69 -7.42 -6.17
N PRO A 96 10.36 -7.34 -5.95
CA PRO A 96 9.53 -6.14 -5.75
C PRO A 96 9.58 -5.46 -4.36
N SER A 97 9.07 -4.23 -4.29
CA SER A 97 8.97 -3.42 -3.06
C SER A 97 7.59 -2.77 -2.93
N THR A 98 6.93 -2.94 -1.78
CA THR A 98 5.59 -2.39 -1.49
C THR A 98 5.48 -1.79 -0.09
N GLU A 99 4.47 -0.94 0.14
CA GLU A 99 4.13 -0.31 1.43
C GLU A 99 2.64 -0.52 1.76
N PHE A 100 2.36 -1.02 2.96
CA PHE A 100 1.02 -1.17 3.51
C PHE A 100 0.80 -0.16 4.65
N SER A 101 -0.21 0.70 4.54
CA SER A 101 -0.69 1.52 5.65
C SER A 101 -1.73 0.73 6.44
N ILE A 102 -1.50 0.45 7.73
CA ILE A 102 -2.40 -0.33 8.57
C ILE A 102 -3.01 0.52 9.69
N ASN A 103 -4.22 0.17 10.13
CA ASN A 103 -4.88 0.79 11.28
C ASN A 103 -4.49 0.13 12.62
N GLY A 104 -4.95 0.69 13.74
CA GLY A 104 -4.72 0.16 15.10
C GLY A 104 -5.46 -1.15 15.43
N ARG A 105 -5.94 -1.87 14.40
CA ARG A 105 -6.49 -3.23 14.46
C ARG A 105 -5.80 -4.13 13.42
N GLU A 106 -4.60 -3.73 12.99
CA GLU A 106 -3.70 -4.40 12.04
C GLU A 106 -4.30 -4.64 10.66
N LYS A 107 -5.38 -3.92 10.32
CA LYS A 107 -6.05 -4.03 9.02
C LYS A 107 -5.52 -3.01 8.03
N ILE A 108 -5.27 -3.47 6.81
CA ILE A 108 -4.74 -2.69 5.69
C ILE A 108 -5.77 -1.63 5.27
N ILE A 109 -5.40 -0.36 5.41
CA ILE A 109 -6.17 0.79 4.91
C ILE A 109 -5.86 1.01 3.42
N LYS A 110 -4.60 0.83 3.04
CA LYS A 110 -4.05 1.09 1.71
C LYS A 110 -2.81 0.23 1.45
N ALA A 111 -2.65 -0.25 0.22
CA ALA A 111 -1.38 -0.71 -0.33
C ALA A 111 -0.84 0.33 -1.34
N LYS A 112 0.49 0.45 -1.45
CA LYS A 112 1.21 1.39 -2.31
C LYS A 112 2.43 0.68 -2.92
N PRO A 113 2.63 0.67 -4.24
CA PRO A 113 3.87 0.19 -4.83
C PRO A 113 5.01 1.18 -4.57
N LEU A 114 6.23 0.68 -4.36
CA LEU A 114 7.44 1.50 -4.19
C LEU A 114 8.38 1.44 -5.41
N ASN A 115 8.25 0.41 -6.24
CA ASN A 115 8.90 0.27 -7.55
C ASN A 115 7.90 -0.31 -8.59
N GLU A 116 8.35 -0.45 -9.84
CA GLU A 116 7.51 -0.92 -10.96
C GLU A 116 7.07 -2.38 -10.76
N GLU A 117 7.98 -3.24 -10.27
CA GLU A 117 7.71 -4.62 -9.90
C GLU A 117 6.68 -4.73 -8.77
N GLY A 118 6.72 -3.80 -7.80
CA GLY A 118 5.73 -3.69 -6.74
C GLY A 118 4.34 -3.26 -7.24
N ALA A 119 4.25 -2.58 -8.39
CA ALA A 119 2.97 -2.27 -9.02
C ALA A 119 2.36 -3.52 -9.68
N LEU A 120 3.18 -4.37 -10.30
CA LEU A 120 2.76 -5.67 -10.85
C LEU A 120 2.29 -6.65 -9.76
N VAL A 121 2.93 -6.64 -8.57
CA VAL A 121 2.44 -7.42 -7.43
C VAL A 121 1.07 -6.94 -6.93
N LEU A 122 0.81 -5.64 -6.91
CA LEU A 122 -0.44 -5.08 -6.41
C LEU A 122 -1.54 -4.96 -7.48
N GLU A 123 -1.31 -5.43 -8.71
CA GLU A 123 -2.29 -5.36 -9.79
C GLU A 123 -3.51 -6.24 -9.49
N GLY A 124 -4.70 -5.60 -9.45
CA GLY A 124 -5.97 -6.26 -9.12
C GLY A 124 -6.16 -6.65 -7.64
N ALA A 125 -5.26 -6.26 -6.74
CA ALA A 125 -5.24 -6.75 -5.36
C ALA A 125 -6.26 -6.07 -4.42
N ASP A 126 -7.34 -6.79 -4.04
CA ASP A 126 -8.30 -6.34 -3.01
C ASP A 126 -7.83 -6.64 -1.58
N LEU A 127 -6.91 -5.80 -1.10
CA LEU A 127 -6.28 -5.94 0.22
C LEU A 127 -6.91 -5.07 1.31
N ARG A 128 -7.84 -4.15 0.98
CA ARG A 128 -8.37 -3.20 1.97
C ARG A 128 -9.29 -3.87 2.98
N GLY A 129 -9.02 -3.68 4.27
CA GLY A 129 -9.75 -4.30 5.39
C GLY A 129 -9.31 -5.72 5.74
N ARG A 130 -8.41 -6.33 4.95
CA ARG A 130 -7.69 -7.56 5.31
C ARG A 130 -6.70 -7.28 6.45
N GLU A 131 -6.35 -8.30 7.22
CA GLU A 131 -5.22 -8.22 8.16
C GLU A 131 -3.88 -8.14 7.41
N ILE A 132 -2.84 -7.59 8.07
CA ILE A 132 -1.50 -7.44 7.48
C ILE A 132 -0.88 -8.78 7.09
N GLU A 133 -1.15 -9.86 7.83
CA GLU A 133 -0.66 -11.20 7.49
C GLU A 133 -1.11 -11.65 6.10
N TYR A 134 -2.36 -11.39 5.72
CA TYR A 134 -2.87 -11.69 4.38
C TYR A 134 -2.19 -10.83 3.30
N GLY A 135 -1.79 -9.60 3.62
CA GLY A 135 -0.97 -8.77 2.75
C GLY A 135 0.43 -9.34 2.52
N ILE A 136 1.04 -9.92 3.56
CA ILE A 136 2.34 -10.60 3.50
C ILE A 136 2.24 -11.90 2.68
N GLU A 137 1.25 -12.74 2.99
CA GLU A 137 0.97 -13.99 2.25
C GLU A 137 0.73 -13.71 0.77
N TYR A 138 -0.09 -12.71 0.45
CA TYR A 138 -0.35 -12.29 -0.93
C TYR A 138 0.90 -11.74 -1.62
N PHE A 139 1.66 -10.83 -0.97
CA PHE A 139 2.86 -10.22 -1.55
C PHE A 139 3.91 -11.27 -1.90
N ILE A 140 4.20 -12.22 -1.00
CA ILE A 140 5.18 -13.29 -1.26
C ILE A 140 4.65 -14.22 -2.35
N ALA A 141 3.42 -14.73 -2.24
CA ALA A 141 2.86 -15.66 -3.23
C ALA A 141 2.80 -15.05 -4.65
N LYS A 142 2.44 -13.77 -4.77
CA LYS A 142 2.43 -13.06 -6.06
C LYS A 142 3.84 -12.75 -6.57
N SER A 143 4.80 -12.50 -5.67
CA SER A 143 6.23 -12.40 -6.03
C SER A 143 6.80 -13.73 -6.54
N CYS A 144 6.31 -14.86 -6.03
CA CYS A 144 6.62 -16.20 -6.57
C CYS A 144 5.99 -16.44 -7.95
N GLU A 145 4.70 -16.10 -8.11
CA GLU A 145 3.96 -16.23 -9.38
C GLU A 145 4.63 -15.44 -10.51
N LEU A 146 5.10 -14.22 -10.21
CA LEU A 146 5.81 -13.35 -11.15
C LEU A 146 7.32 -13.68 -11.28
N GLY A 147 7.83 -14.71 -10.58
CA GLY A 147 9.19 -15.22 -10.72
C GLY A 147 10.30 -14.42 -10.03
N TYR A 148 9.96 -13.43 -9.21
CA TYR A 148 10.92 -12.62 -8.44
C TYR A 148 11.53 -13.38 -7.26
N ALA A 149 10.75 -14.28 -6.63
CA ALA A 149 11.23 -15.22 -5.64
C ALA A 149 10.99 -16.65 -6.15
N THR A 150 12.03 -17.49 -6.18
CA THR A 150 11.92 -18.87 -6.70
C THR A 150 12.69 -19.85 -5.83
N PRO A 151 12.12 -21.04 -5.49
CA PRO A 151 12.83 -22.09 -4.75
C PRO A 151 14.21 -22.40 -5.32
N GLY A 152 15.21 -22.58 -4.46
CA GLY A 152 16.58 -22.88 -4.86
C GLY A 152 17.39 -21.71 -5.44
N LYS A 153 16.86 -20.48 -5.43
CA LYS A 153 17.67 -19.26 -5.53
C LYS A 153 17.79 -18.58 -4.18
N GLU A 154 18.99 -18.15 -3.86
CA GLU A 154 19.27 -17.26 -2.74
C GLU A 154 18.64 -15.87 -2.97
N GLY A 155 18.27 -15.21 -1.88
CA GLY A 155 17.62 -13.90 -1.89
C GLY A 155 17.25 -13.48 -0.47
N ALA A 156 16.38 -12.47 -0.33
CA ALA A 156 15.88 -12.04 0.96
C ALA A 156 14.44 -11.52 0.87
N VAL A 157 13.71 -11.65 1.98
CA VAL A 157 12.40 -11.02 2.22
C VAL A 157 12.49 -10.18 3.48
N ILE A 158 12.59 -8.86 3.31
CA ILE A 158 12.68 -7.91 4.43
C ILE A 158 11.32 -7.25 4.63
N ALA A 159 10.81 -7.27 5.86
CA ALA A 159 9.75 -6.40 6.31
C ALA A 159 10.32 -5.24 7.13
N THR A 160 9.73 -4.06 7.03
CA THR A 160 10.12 -2.92 7.89
C THR A 160 8.90 -2.17 8.38
N THR A 161 8.74 -2.13 9.71
CA THR A 161 7.69 -1.38 10.40
C THR A 161 8.11 0.09 10.55
N VAL A 162 7.15 1.01 10.37
CA VAL A 162 7.32 2.43 10.69
C VAL A 162 6.12 2.89 11.50
N MET A 163 6.39 3.33 12.74
CA MET A 163 5.40 3.78 13.71
C MET A 163 5.75 5.19 14.20
N GLU A 164 4.74 6.03 14.47
CA GLU A 164 5.01 7.39 14.98
C GLU A 164 5.39 7.40 16.47
N LYS A 165 4.96 6.38 17.23
CA LYS A 165 5.13 6.24 18.69
C LYS A 165 6.24 5.23 19.04
N GLU A 166 6.08 4.54 20.17
CA GLU A 166 6.90 3.42 20.63
C GLU A 166 6.78 2.21 19.68
N GLN A 167 7.78 1.34 19.74
CA GLN A 167 7.89 0.15 18.90
C GLN A 167 6.92 -0.96 19.37
N ASN A 168 6.02 -1.41 18.49
CA ASN A 168 5.12 -2.52 18.77
C ASN A 168 5.81 -3.86 18.44
N THR A 169 6.43 -4.46 19.45
CA THR A 169 7.12 -5.75 19.34
C THR A 169 6.19 -6.94 19.12
N GLU A 170 4.89 -6.85 19.48
CA GLU A 170 3.90 -7.89 19.19
C GLU A 170 3.58 -7.92 17.70
N LEU A 171 3.35 -6.76 17.07
CA LEU A 171 3.16 -6.62 15.63
C LEU A 171 4.40 -7.11 14.85
N GLU A 172 5.59 -6.73 15.27
CA GLU A 172 6.84 -7.14 14.61
C GLU A 172 7.09 -8.65 14.73
N LYS A 173 6.80 -9.24 15.89
CA LYS A 173 6.82 -10.69 16.08
C LYS A 173 5.81 -11.38 15.16
N LYS A 174 4.57 -10.90 15.10
CA LYS A 174 3.48 -11.43 14.26
C LYS A 174 3.84 -11.40 12.77
N ILE A 175 4.51 -10.33 12.33
CA ILE A 175 5.07 -10.20 10.99
C ILE A 175 6.19 -11.23 10.76
N SER A 176 7.10 -11.45 11.70
CA SER A 176 8.18 -12.46 11.58
C SER A 176 7.62 -13.87 11.46
N GLU A 177 6.71 -14.27 12.37
CA GLU A 177 6.04 -15.57 12.34
C GLU A 177 5.27 -15.80 11.02
N THR A 178 4.68 -14.74 10.45
CA THR A 178 4.02 -14.80 9.14
C THR A 178 5.01 -14.92 7.98
N LEU A 179 6.10 -14.15 7.98
CA LEU A 179 7.15 -14.23 6.96
C LEU A 179 7.75 -15.63 6.90
N GLU A 180 8.20 -16.16 8.04
CA GLU A 180 8.86 -17.46 8.17
C GLU A 180 7.95 -18.59 7.67
N LYS A 181 6.71 -18.65 8.17
CA LYS A 181 5.65 -19.56 7.69
C LYS A 181 5.42 -19.45 6.18
N THR A 182 5.32 -18.24 5.64
CA THR A 182 5.01 -18.03 4.22
C THR A 182 6.17 -18.44 3.32
N VAL A 183 7.41 -18.16 3.74
CA VAL A 183 8.65 -18.57 3.07
C VAL A 183 8.79 -20.09 3.05
N GLU A 184 8.52 -20.77 4.16
CA GLU A 184 8.49 -22.24 4.24
C GLU A 184 7.40 -22.83 3.32
N GLN A 185 6.17 -22.31 3.36
CA GLN A 185 5.06 -22.79 2.53
C GLN A 185 5.34 -22.63 1.02
N ASN A 186 6.03 -21.56 0.63
CA ASN A 186 6.46 -21.32 -0.76
C ASN A 186 7.79 -22.03 -1.11
N LYS A 187 8.42 -22.74 -0.16
CA LYS A 187 9.70 -23.46 -0.31
C LYS A 187 10.85 -22.56 -0.79
N LEU A 188 10.85 -21.30 -0.36
CA LEU A 188 11.87 -20.32 -0.74
C LEU A 188 13.15 -20.53 0.09
N THR A 189 14.30 -20.23 -0.51
CA THR A 189 15.63 -20.37 0.12
C THR A 189 16.21 -18.97 0.34
N VAL A 190 15.54 -18.18 1.19
CA VAL A 190 15.72 -16.72 1.30
C VAL A 190 15.90 -16.29 2.75
N GLU A 191 16.77 -15.31 2.97
CA GLU A 191 16.97 -14.68 4.28
C GLU A 191 15.75 -13.83 4.68
N THR A 192 15.25 -14.00 5.89
CA THR A 192 14.10 -13.22 6.40
C THR A 192 14.52 -12.21 7.46
N GLY A 193 13.95 -11.01 7.42
CA GLY A 193 14.23 -9.98 8.42
C GLY A 193 13.06 -9.05 8.67
N VAL A 194 12.64 -8.94 9.92
CA VAL A 194 11.84 -7.80 10.39
C VAL A 194 12.78 -6.75 10.97
N LEU A 195 12.58 -5.49 10.58
CA LEU A 195 13.28 -4.31 11.06
C LEU A 195 12.26 -3.27 11.54
N ALA A 196 12.65 -2.44 12.50
CA ALA A 196 11.94 -1.21 12.82
C ALA A 196 12.66 0.00 12.20
N ALA A 197 11.91 0.98 11.71
CA ALA A 197 12.43 2.23 11.19
C ALA A 197 11.61 3.43 11.69
N THR A 198 12.25 4.58 11.82
CA THR A 198 11.59 5.81 12.26
C THR A 198 10.91 6.54 11.09
N LYS A 199 10.05 7.51 11.39
CA LYS A 199 9.40 8.35 10.38
C LYS A 199 10.42 9.15 9.57
N GLU A 200 11.46 9.63 10.22
CA GLU A 200 12.57 10.38 9.62
C GLU A 200 13.38 9.49 8.65
N ILE A 201 13.57 8.21 8.99
CA ILE A 201 14.18 7.21 8.09
C ILE A 201 13.28 6.94 6.89
N LYS A 202 11.96 6.82 7.07
CA LYS A 202 10.99 6.70 5.96
C LYS A 202 11.04 7.91 5.02
N GLU A 203 11.12 9.12 5.57
CA GLU A 203 11.17 10.36 4.79
C GLU A 203 12.47 10.49 3.97
N GLU A 204 13.64 10.11 4.51
CA GLU A 204 14.88 10.06 3.71
C GLU A 204 14.88 8.92 2.69
N ALA A 205 14.28 7.76 3.00
CA ALA A 205 14.11 6.66 2.05
C ALA A 205 13.24 7.06 0.85
N GLU A 206 12.12 7.76 1.09
CA GLU A 206 11.27 8.30 0.01
C GLU A 206 12.01 9.34 -0.84
N LYS A 207 12.86 10.20 -0.23
CA LYS A 207 13.73 11.12 -0.98
C LYS A 207 14.80 10.40 -1.83
N ALA A 208 15.31 9.27 -1.37
CA ALA A 208 16.21 8.41 -2.14
C ALA A 208 15.49 7.57 -3.22
N GLY A 209 14.15 7.48 -3.16
CA GLY A 209 13.34 6.66 -4.07
C GLY A 209 13.48 5.17 -3.82
N VAL A 210 13.57 4.76 -2.54
CA VAL A 210 13.63 3.36 -2.09
C VAL A 210 12.68 3.15 -0.89
N SER A 211 12.52 1.90 -0.44
CA SER A 211 11.77 1.58 0.78
C SER A 211 12.56 1.92 2.05
N ALA A 212 11.85 2.00 3.19
CA ALA A 212 12.47 2.16 4.50
C ALA A 212 13.46 1.01 4.82
N GLY A 213 13.11 -0.24 4.48
CA GLY A 213 13.98 -1.40 4.67
C GLY A 213 15.24 -1.36 3.80
N LYS A 214 15.10 -1.07 2.49
CA LYS A 214 16.23 -0.90 1.57
C LYS A 214 17.18 0.20 2.05
N TYR A 215 16.64 1.35 2.50
CA TYR A 215 17.44 2.46 3.00
C TYR A 215 18.13 2.13 4.33
N LEU A 216 17.44 1.51 5.29
CA LEU A 216 18.01 1.13 6.58
C LEU A 216 19.14 0.10 6.44
N ILE A 217 18.98 -0.92 5.59
CA ILE A 217 20.06 -1.87 5.28
C ILE A 217 21.28 -1.16 4.65
N ALA A 218 21.05 -0.19 3.75
CA ALA A 218 22.13 0.60 3.17
C ALA A 218 22.83 1.52 4.19
N LEU A 219 22.10 2.10 5.16
CA LEU A 219 22.69 2.83 6.28
C LEU A 219 23.57 1.92 7.14
N GLN A 220 23.09 0.72 7.48
CA GLN A 220 23.84 -0.21 8.31
C GLN A 220 25.12 -0.70 7.61
N ALA A 221 25.04 -0.99 6.31
CA ALA A 221 26.21 -1.33 5.50
C ALA A 221 27.27 -0.20 5.49
N LYS A 222 26.83 1.06 5.42
CA LYS A 222 27.72 2.25 5.51
C LYS A 222 28.24 2.56 6.92
N GLU A 223 27.63 2.00 7.96
CA GLU A 223 28.22 1.95 9.31
C GLU A 223 29.31 0.88 9.38
N GLU A 224 29.08 -0.28 8.76
CA GLU A 224 30.02 -1.40 8.61
C GLU A 224 31.12 -1.18 7.56
N GLN A 225 31.31 0.07 7.09
CA GLN A 225 32.34 0.50 6.13
C GLN A 225 32.23 -0.14 4.73
N LEU A 226 31.07 -0.68 4.36
CA LEU A 226 30.80 -1.21 3.02
C LEU A 226 30.40 -0.07 2.05
N GLU A 227 31.02 -0.04 0.87
CA GLU A 227 30.71 0.93 -0.19
C GLU A 227 29.45 0.52 -0.97
N VAL A 228 28.28 0.80 -0.39
CA VAL A 228 26.97 0.53 -1.02
C VAL A 228 26.45 1.75 -1.77
N ASP A 229 26.29 1.64 -3.09
CA ASP A 229 25.58 2.64 -3.89
C ASP A 229 24.06 2.54 -3.66
N MET A 230 23.41 3.69 -3.49
CA MET A 230 21.95 3.76 -3.38
C MET A 230 21.26 3.42 -4.71
N GLU A 231 21.90 3.68 -5.85
CA GLU A 231 21.32 3.40 -7.17
C GLU A 231 21.35 1.89 -7.51
N ASP A 232 22.34 1.14 -7.00
CA ASP A 232 22.31 -0.34 -6.97
C ASP A 232 21.16 -0.82 -6.08
N VAL A 233 21.12 -0.38 -4.81
CA VAL A 233 20.06 -0.76 -3.84
C VAL A 233 18.65 -0.50 -4.38
N LYS A 234 18.49 0.56 -5.17
CA LYS A 234 17.23 0.91 -5.83
C LYS A 234 16.85 -0.09 -6.93
N LYS A 235 17.79 -0.44 -7.82
CA LYS A 235 17.56 -1.27 -9.02
C LYS A 235 17.65 -2.77 -8.79
N SER A 236 18.31 -3.23 -7.73
CA SER A 236 18.51 -4.66 -7.44
C SER A 236 17.73 -5.15 -6.22
N SER A 237 17.82 -6.46 -5.95
CA SER A 237 17.49 -7.01 -4.63
C SER A 237 18.51 -6.54 -3.58
N ILE A 238 18.10 -6.58 -2.31
CA ILE A 238 18.96 -6.20 -1.17
C ILE A 238 20.20 -7.10 -1.11
N SER A 239 20.02 -8.42 -1.29
CA SER A 239 21.12 -9.40 -1.33
C SER A 239 22.13 -9.09 -2.43
N SER A 240 21.68 -8.70 -3.63
CA SER A 240 22.60 -8.37 -4.72
C SER A 240 23.43 -7.13 -4.42
N ALA A 241 22.87 -6.11 -3.77
CA ALA A 241 23.59 -4.89 -3.42
C ALA A 241 24.63 -5.12 -2.30
N ILE A 242 24.25 -5.85 -1.25
CA ILE A 242 25.15 -6.14 -0.12
C ILE A 242 26.28 -7.10 -0.53
N ASN A 243 25.97 -8.17 -1.28
CA ASN A 243 26.98 -9.12 -1.75
C ASN A 243 27.96 -8.45 -2.74
N LYS A 244 27.49 -7.53 -3.60
CA LYS A 244 28.35 -6.73 -4.50
C LYS A 244 29.34 -5.85 -3.73
N ALA A 245 28.94 -5.33 -2.57
CA ALA A 245 29.80 -4.55 -1.67
C ALA A 245 30.68 -5.43 -0.75
N GLY A 246 30.64 -6.76 -0.88
CA GLY A 246 31.43 -7.69 -0.06
C GLY A 246 30.88 -7.92 1.37
N GLY A 247 29.63 -7.55 1.64
CA GLY A 247 29.00 -7.69 2.95
C GLY A 247 28.29 -9.03 3.17
N ASP A 248 28.17 -9.43 4.44
CA ASP A 248 27.33 -10.56 4.89
C ASP A 248 25.91 -10.08 5.23
N LEU A 249 24.94 -10.35 4.36
CA LEU A 249 23.57 -9.85 4.54
C LEU A 249 22.93 -10.26 5.88
N PRO A 250 23.00 -11.52 6.36
CA PRO A 250 22.47 -11.91 7.67
C PRO A 250 23.04 -11.07 8.83
N SER A 251 24.35 -10.77 8.82
CA SER A 251 24.94 -9.89 9.83
C SER A 251 24.49 -8.44 9.70
N ILE A 252 24.30 -7.92 8.47
CA ILE A 252 23.74 -6.57 8.27
C ILE A 252 22.28 -6.49 8.76
N ILE A 253 21.42 -7.47 8.44
CA ILE A 253 20.04 -7.56 8.95
C ILE A 253 20.04 -7.60 10.48
N ARG A 254 20.89 -8.44 11.09
CA ARG A 254 21.00 -8.56 12.55
C ARG A 254 21.44 -7.24 13.21
N LYS A 255 22.38 -6.51 12.60
CA LYS A 255 22.87 -5.22 13.13
C LYS A 255 21.93 -4.04 12.86
N ALA A 256 21.08 -4.12 11.84
CA ALA A 256 20.07 -3.11 11.53
C ALA A 256 18.86 -3.14 12.49
N ARG A 257 18.74 -4.17 13.34
CA ARG A 257 17.76 -4.22 14.44
C ARG A 257 18.25 -3.33 15.59
N LYS A 258 17.89 -2.05 15.52
CA LYS A 258 18.31 -0.96 16.42
C LYS A 258 17.13 -0.31 17.13
N THR A 259 17.35 0.33 18.28
CA THR A 259 16.34 1.16 18.97
C THR A 259 16.09 2.48 18.23
N ARG A 260 15.05 3.22 18.60
CA ARG A 260 14.73 4.53 17.99
C ARG A 260 15.85 5.55 18.15
N GLU A 261 16.61 5.46 19.23
CA GLU A 261 17.76 6.30 19.58
C GLU A 261 18.95 5.96 18.68
N GLU A 262 19.34 4.68 18.62
CA GLU A 262 20.41 4.19 17.74
C GLU A 262 20.14 4.47 16.25
N LEU A 263 18.87 4.41 15.84
CA LEU A 263 18.41 4.75 14.49
C LEU A 263 18.55 6.26 14.19
N ALA A 264 18.32 7.12 15.18
CA ALA A 264 18.52 8.56 15.05
C ALA A 264 20.02 8.92 14.94
N GLU A 265 20.87 8.32 15.79
CA GLU A 265 22.33 8.47 15.72
C GLU A 265 22.89 8.00 14.37
N LEU A 266 22.45 6.83 13.87
CA LEU A 266 22.84 6.31 12.56
C LEU A 266 22.47 7.26 11.42
N LEU A 267 21.28 7.87 11.49
CA LEU A 267 20.80 8.82 10.48
C LEU A 267 21.56 10.15 10.51
N GLU A 268 21.90 10.66 11.70
CA GLU A 268 22.70 11.87 11.88
C GLU A 268 24.13 11.68 11.39
N LYS A 269 24.79 10.60 11.82
CA LYS A 269 26.13 10.17 11.36
C LYS A 269 26.22 10.03 9.84
N ASN A 270 25.16 9.54 9.19
CA ASN A 270 25.09 9.51 7.72
C ASN A 270 24.90 10.91 7.10
N ARG A 271 24.06 11.77 7.70
CA ARG A 271 23.90 13.17 7.27
C ARG A 271 25.21 13.97 7.41
N GLU A 272 26.05 13.68 8.40
CA GLU A 272 27.38 14.27 8.53
C GLU A 272 28.36 13.81 7.45
N LYS A 273 28.46 12.49 7.21
CA LYS A 273 29.28 11.93 6.11
C LYS A 273 28.94 12.59 4.77
N LEU A 274 27.64 12.67 4.44
CA LEU A 274 27.13 13.27 3.21
C LEU A 274 27.36 14.79 3.09
N LYS A 275 27.59 15.51 4.20
CA LYS A 275 28.05 16.91 4.17
C LYS A 275 29.55 16.97 3.87
N ALA A 276 30.34 16.20 4.62
CA ALA A 276 31.80 16.17 4.47
C ALA A 276 32.25 15.72 3.06
N GLU A 277 31.53 14.80 2.43
CA GLU A 277 31.73 14.40 1.03
C GLU A 277 31.48 15.57 0.06
N LYS A 278 30.35 16.27 0.20
CA LYS A 278 30.01 17.43 -0.65
C LYS A 278 30.98 18.61 -0.47
N GLU A 279 31.48 18.81 0.75
CA GLU A 279 32.50 19.83 1.03
C GLU A 279 33.86 19.46 0.41
N ARG A 280 34.22 18.17 0.36
CA ARG A 280 35.42 17.69 -0.37
C ARG A 280 35.26 17.86 -1.88
N ASP A 281 34.13 17.49 -2.45
CA ASP A 281 33.83 17.65 -3.88
C ASP A 281 33.91 19.11 -4.34
N ASN A 282 33.33 20.03 -3.58
CA ASN A 282 33.38 21.46 -3.89
C ASN A 282 34.82 22.01 -3.79
N ASN A 283 35.56 21.67 -2.74
CA ASN A 283 36.99 22.05 -2.60
C ASN A 283 37.90 21.41 -3.66
N GLY A 284 37.53 20.25 -4.22
CA GLY A 284 38.18 19.66 -5.38
C GLY A 284 37.94 20.49 -6.64
N ARG A 285 36.67 20.78 -6.94
CA ARG A 285 36.27 21.56 -8.12
C ARG A 285 36.84 22.98 -8.14
N GLU A 286 36.98 23.65 -7.00
CA GLU A 286 37.66 24.96 -6.95
C GLU A 286 39.17 24.88 -7.27
N LYS A 287 39.84 23.77 -6.92
CA LYS A 287 41.28 23.59 -7.23
C LYS A 287 41.51 23.28 -8.70
N ASP A 288 40.67 22.45 -9.31
CA ASP A 288 40.78 22.16 -10.75
C ASP A 288 40.28 23.33 -11.62
N GLY A 289 39.29 24.10 -11.14
CA GLY A 289 38.88 25.38 -11.73
C GLY A 289 40.01 26.42 -11.76
N LYS A 290 40.88 26.45 -10.73
CA LYS A 290 42.10 27.29 -10.77
C LYS A 290 43.17 26.73 -11.72
N ARG A 291 43.37 25.41 -11.74
CA ARG A 291 44.33 24.77 -12.66
C ARG A 291 44.01 24.96 -14.14
N SER A 292 42.73 25.12 -14.49
CA SER A 292 42.33 25.46 -15.87
C SER A 292 42.63 26.92 -16.25
N GLY A 293 42.66 27.85 -15.28
CA GLY A 293 43.08 29.23 -15.51
C GLY A 293 44.58 29.38 -15.81
N ASP A 294 45.44 28.61 -15.13
CA ASP A 294 46.91 28.69 -15.27
C ASP A 294 47.45 28.11 -16.61
N ILE A 295 46.59 27.57 -17.48
CA ILE A 295 46.97 26.91 -18.74
C ILE A 295 46.90 27.87 -19.94
N GLU A 296 45.83 28.67 -20.08
CA GLU A 296 45.66 29.55 -21.25
C GLU A 296 46.71 30.68 -21.30
N GLU A 297 47.23 31.14 -20.16
CA GLU A 297 48.27 32.18 -20.12
C GLU A 297 49.67 31.67 -20.53
N ARG A 298 49.88 30.35 -20.65
CA ARG A 298 51.20 29.77 -20.95
C ARG A 298 51.46 29.44 -22.41
N GLU A 299 50.46 29.33 -23.27
CA GLU A 299 50.68 29.07 -24.71
C GLU A 299 51.02 30.33 -25.52
N ASN A 300 50.54 31.51 -25.09
CA ASN A 300 50.64 32.74 -25.89
C ASN A 300 52.01 33.46 -25.82
N SER A 301 52.96 32.96 -25.01
CA SER A 301 54.28 33.57 -24.82
C SER A 301 55.41 32.94 -25.64
N ASN A 302 55.19 31.78 -26.28
CA ASN A 302 56.26 30.99 -26.91
C ASN A 302 56.24 30.97 -28.46
N ARG A 303 55.37 31.77 -29.10
CA ARG A 303 55.20 31.77 -30.58
C ARG A 303 56.07 32.80 -31.32
N ASN A 304 57.10 33.38 -30.67
CA ASN A 304 57.86 34.50 -31.23
C ASN A 304 59.41 34.40 -31.11
N GLN A 305 59.99 33.19 -31.18
CA GLN A 305 61.45 33.07 -31.34
C GLN A 305 61.95 31.79 -32.01
N LYS A 306 61.67 31.60 -33.31
CA LYS A 306 62.49 30.75 -34.21
C LYS A 306 62.20 31.01 -35.70
N ASN A 307 62.95 31.95 -36.30
CA ASN A 307 63.22 31.98 -37.75
C ASN A 307 64.29 33.04 -38.09
N ASN A 308 65.57 32.69 -37.97
CA ASN A 308 66.65 33.38 -38.70
C ASN A 308 67.96 32.59 -38.65
N ARG A 309 68.66 32.54 -39.80
CA ARG A 309 70.04 32.03 -40.01
C ARG A 309 70.23 30.52 -39.80
N ASN A 310 70.92 29.78 -40.66
CA ASN A 310 71.57 30.12 -41.94
C ASN A 310 71.54 28.88 -42.84
N ASP A 311 71.47 29.08 -44.16
CA ASP A 311 72.21 28.24 -45.11
C ASP A 311 72.55 29.04 -46.38
N LYS A 312 73.65 28.70 -47.08
CA LYS A 312 74.13 29.50 -48.22
C LYS A 312 75.06 28.73 -49.16
N LYS A 313 74.89 28.96 -50.47
CA LYS A 313 75.50 28.23 -51.63
C LYS A 313 74.86 26.84 -51.83
N ASN A 314 74.56 26.40 -53.05
CA ASN A 314 75.38 26.51 -54.27
C ASN A 314 74.69 27.19 -55.48
N GLU A 315 75.42 27.31 -56.59
CA GLU A 315 75.06 28.12 -57.77
C GLU A 315 74.59 27.27 -58.97
N SER A 316 73.70 27.80 -59.84
CA SER A 316 73.98 28.02 -61.29
C SER A 316 72.76 28.45 -62.14
N MET A 317 73.04 29.34 -63.10
CA MET A 317 72.41 29.60 -64.43
C MET A 317 70.90 29.36 -64.69
N GLY A 318 70.22 30.36 -65.30
CA GLY A 318 68.97 30.11 -66.05
C GLY A 318 68.11 31.33 -66.45
N ARG A 319 68.24 31.79 -67.69
CA ARG A 319 67.26 32.59 -68.47
C ARG A 319 65.92 31.83 -68.64
N ASP A 320 64.74 32.39 -68.94
CA ASP A 320 64.17 33.75 -69.19
C ASP A 320 62.68 33.68 -68.70
N GLY A 321 61.82 34.70 -68.60
CA GLY A 321 61.94 36.15 -68.78
C GLY A 321 60.56 36.82 -69.02
N LYS A 322 60.26 37.89 -68.25
CA LYS A 322 59.22 38.94 -68.46
C LYS A 322 57.71 38.56 -68.33
N GLN A 323 56.97 39.18 -67.39
CA GLN A 323 56.21 40.48 -67.46
C GLN A 323 54.91 40.39 -68.29
N ASP A 324 53.77 40.99 -67.92
CA ASP A 324 53.36 41.77 -66.73
C ASP A 324 51.82 41.97 -66.70
N ARG A 325 51.32 42.71 -65.69
CA ARG A 325 49.93 43.27 -65.52
C ARG A 325 48.98 42.28 -64.83
N ASN A 326 48.48 42.50 -63.60
CA ASN A 326 47.90 43.70 -62.94
C ASN A 326 46.71 44.31 -63.73
N ASP A 327 45.61 44.75 -63.10
CA ASP A 327 45.45 45.17 -61.69
C ASP A 327 44.08 44.79 -61.06
N SER A 328 43.94 45.15 -59.78
CA SER A 328 42.83 45.08 -58.79
C SER A 328 41.45 45.62 -59.23
N ARG A 329 40.35 45.62 -58.43
CA ARG A 329 40.00 45.26 -57.01
C ARG A 329 38.58 44.57 -57.04
N ALA A 330 37.70 44.40 -56.04
CA ALA A 330 37.46 44.75 -54.61
C ALA A 330 36.49 43.68 -54.01
N GLU A 331 36.32 43.42 -52.70
CA GLU A 331 35.84 44.23 -51.55
C GLU A 331 34.39 44.79 -51.70
N SER A 332 33.48 44.76 -50.70
CA SER A 332 33.48 44.16 -49.35
C SER A 332 32.07 44.28 -48.70
N ARG A 333 31.69 43.37 -47.77
CA ARG A 333 30.76 43.58 -46.62
C ARG A 333 29.25 43.84 -46.93
N ASP A 334 28.28 43.75 -45.98
CA ASP A 334 28.30 43.30 -44.57
C ASP A 334 26.95 42.63 -44.13
N ASN A 335 26.90 42.23 -42.85
CA ASN A 335 25.77 41.65 -42.10
C ASN A 335 24.52 42.56 -41.96
N ASP A 336 23.34 41.99 -41.63
CA ASP A 336 22.75 42.14 -40.28
C ASP A 336 21.65 41.09 -39.94
N LYS A 337 21.23 41.05 -38.67
CA LYS A 337 20.24 40.13 -38.05
C LYS A 337 18.88 40.81 -37.79
N ARG A 338 17.83 40.01 -37.57
CA ARG A 338 16.85 40.22 -36.48
C ARG A 338 15.95 39.01 -36.22
N SER A 339 15.44 38.94 -35.00
CA SER A 339 14.47 37.98 -34.46
C SER A 339 13.10 38.64 -34.31
N ASP A 340 12.04 37.85 -34.11
CA ASP A 340 11.07 38.10 -33.02
C ASP A 340 10.16 36.89 -32.77
N ASP A 341 9.76 36.73 -31.50
CA ASP A 341 8.82 35.72 -31.02
C ASP A 341 7.36 36.15 -31.21
N LYS A 342 6.44 35.17 -31.35
CA LYS A 342 5.06 35.32 -30.87
C LYS A 342 4.35 34.00 -30.64
N LYS A 343 3.79 33.87 -29.44
CA LYS A 343 2.79 32.84 -29.08
C LYS A 343 1.45 33.19 -29.72
N ASP A 344 0.65 32.16 -30.01
CA ASP A 344 -0.81 32.26 -29.99
C ASP A 344 -1.40 30.98 -29.37
N SER A 345 -2.67 31.03 -28.96
CA SER A 345 -3.33 30.01 -28.16
C SER A 345 -4.82 29.92 -28.49
N GLY A 346 -5.31 28.78 -28.98
CA GLY A 346 -6.73 28.68 -29.34
C GLY A 346 -7.32 27.30 -29.67
N ASN A 347 -7.87 26.66 -28.63
CA ASN A 347 -9.28 26.21 -28.60
C ASN A 347 -9.79 24.99 -29.43
N ASN A 348 -10.23 23.95 -28.70
CA ASN A 348 -11.34 23.00 -28.94
C ASN A 348 -11.54 22.26 -30.29
N GLY A 349 -11.65 20.92 -30.20
CA GLY A 349 -12.28 20.06 -31.21
C GLY A 349 -12.96 18.83 -30.59
N LYS A 350 -14.26 18.92 -30.28
CA LYS A 350 -15.05 17.78 -29.74
C LYS A 350 -15.38 16.77 -30.83
N ARG A 351 -15.30 15.46 -30.54
CA ARG A 351 -16.27 14.46 -31.02
C ARG A 351 -16.63 13.45 -29.92
N LYS A 352 -17.93 13.16 -29.82
CA LYS A 352 -18.47 11.93 -29.25
C LYS A 352 -18.90 11.07 -30.44
N ASP A 353 -18.91 9.75 -30.28
CA ASP A 353 -19.89 8.90 -30.94
C ASP A 353 -20.30 7.76 -29.99
N ASN A 354 -21.60 7.60 -29.78
CA ASN A 354 -22.23 6.42 -29.18
C ASN A 354 -22.90 5.64 -30.31
N ARG A 355 -23.00 4.31 -30.20
CA ARG A 355 -24.15 3.56 -30.75
C ARG A 355 -24.33 2.21 -30.05
N ASP A 356 -25.54 2.02 -29.53
CA ASP A 356 -26.02 0.79 -28.91
C ASP A 356 -26.61 -0.18 -29.95
N SER A 357 -26.52 -1.49 -29.69
CA SER A 357 -27.60 -2.48 -29.95
C SER A 357 -27.15 -3.92 -29.63
N ASP A 358 -28.02 -4.91 -29.42
CA ASP A 358 -29.13 -5.06 -28.46
C ASP A 358 -29.49 -6.58 -28.39
N ARG A 359 -30.02 -7.03 -27.25
CA ARG A 359 -30.64 -8.35 -26.89
C ARG A 359 -30.70 -9.53 -27.90
N ARG A 360 -30.37 -10.73 -27.40
CA ARG A 360 -31.25 -11.93 -27.11
C ARG A 360 -30.36 -13.03 -26.50
N ASN A 361 -30.68 -13.80 -25.44
CA ASN A 361 -31.91 -14.29 -24.82
C ASN A 361 -32.55 -15.51 -25.50
N GLU A 362 -32.28 -16.70 -24.98
CA GLU A 362 -33.01 -17.94 -25.27
C GLU A 362 -32.95 -18.88 -24.03
N GLU A 363 -34.03 -19.59 -23.75
CA GLU A 363 -34.17 -20.53 -22.62
C GLU A 363 -34.48 -21.94 -23.16
N ASP A 364 -33.81 -22.97 -22.65
CA ASP A 364 -34.31 -24.35 -22.51
C ASP A 364 -33.27 -25.14 -21.69
N ARG A 365 -33.56 -26.23 -20.98
CA ARG A 365 -34.69 -26.78 -20.21
C ARG A 365 -34.33 -28.25 -19.96
N ASP A 366 -34.77 -28.81 -18.83
CA ASP A 366 -34.64 -30.23 -18.47
C ASP A 366 -33.18 -30.75 -18.29
N SER A 367 -32.89 -31.80 -17.53
CA SER A 367 -33.76 -32.68 -16.74
C SER A 367 -33.17 -32.94 -15.34
N GLY A 368 -34.03 -33.21 -14.36
CA GLY A 368 -33.62 -33.38 -12.95
C GLY A 368 -33.59 -34.84 -12.49
N ARG A 369 -32.86 -35.11 -11.39
CA ARG A 369 -33.06 -36.32 -10.55
C ARG A 369 -32.82 -36.04 -9.08
N LYS A 370 -33.72 -36.56 -8.24
CA LYS A 370 -33.56 -36.67 -6.77
C LYS A 370 -32.77 -37.94 -6.46
N TYR A 371 -32.03 -37.99 -5.33
CA TYR A 371 -32.34 -38.85 -4.18
C TYR A 371 -31.32 -38.69 -3.04
N ARG A 372 -31.74 -39.02 -1.81
CA ARG A 372 -31.03 -39.46 -0.57
C ARG A 372 -29.55 -39.05 -0.36
N LYS A 373 -29.11 -38.54 0.79
CA LYS A 373 -29.45 -38.80 2.22
C LYS A 373 -29.23 -40.25 2.67
N ASP A 374 -28.02 -40.52 3.16
CA ASP A 374 -27.68 -41.66 4.03
C ASP A 374 -27.19 -41.19 5.41
N ASN A 375 -27.16 -42.09 6.39
CA ASN A 375 -27.05 -41.81 7.82
C ASN A 375 -26.38 -43.00 8.55
N ASP A 376 -25.67 -42.73 9.66
CA ASP A 376 -25.30 -43.65 10.74
C ASP A 376 -24.26 -44.79 10.51
N ALA A 377 -23.86 -45.40 11.64
CA ALA A 377 -22.85 -46.45 11.87
C ALA A 377 -21.38 -46.02 11.58
N ARG A 378 -20.42 -45.98 12.52
CA ARG A 378 -20.01 -46.88 13.62
C ARG A 378 -19.66 -48.30 13.19
N ASP A 379 -18.39 -48.67 13.38
CA ASP A 379 -18.05 -50.02 13.80
C ASP A 379 -16.84 -50.03 14.74
N ASN A 380 -16.71 -51.09 15.56
CA ASN A 380 -15.66 -51.28 16.56
C ASN A 380 -15.06 -52.69 16.39
N ILE A 381 -13.74 -52.82 16.25
CA ILE A 381 -13.05 -54.12 16.31
C ILE A 381 -11.90 -54.05 17.31
N ARG A 382 -11.68 -55.14 18.07
CA ARG A 382 -10.69 -55.29 19.15
C ARG A 382 -9.95 -56.64 19.04
N GLY A 383 -8.68 -56.63 19.47
CA GLY A 383 -7.84 -57.81 19.73
C GLY A 383 -7.12 -58.40 18.50
N ASN A 384 -6.18 -59.34 18.62
CA ASN A 384 -5.37 -59.91 19.75
C ASN A 384 -4.19 -60.71 19.08
N ASP A 385 -3.11 -61.21 19.70
CA ASP A 385 -2.67 -61.35 21.11
C ASP A 385 -1.11 -61.49 21.21
N ASP A 386 -0.61 -61.76 22.41
CA ASP A 386 0.58 -62.56 22.79
C ASP A 386 2.06 -62.18 22.43
N ARG A 387 2.83 -61.94 23.51
CA ARG A 387 4.14 -62.56 23.92
C ARG A 387 5.20 -63.01 22.89
N ASP A 388 6.42 -62.47 23.04
CA ASP A 388 7.66 -63.18 23.46
C ASP A 388 8.85 -62.17 23.56
N SER A 389 10.04 -62.38 24.17
CA SER A 389 10.53 -63.40 25.12
C SER A 389 11.72 -62.86 25.98
N LYS A 390 12.41 -63.76 26.71
CA LYS A 390 13.59 -63.59 27.61
C LYS A 390 14.79 -62.83 26.95
N ARG A 391 15.85 -62.34 27.63
CA ARG A 391 16.65 -62.96 28.73
C ARG A 391 17.76 -62.00 29.28
N SER A 392 18.16 -62.15 30.56
CA SER A 392 19.51 -61.87 31.19
C SER A 392 20.36 -60.63 30.81
N GLY A 393 20.98 -59.85 31.72
CA GLY A 393 20.95 -59.81 33.20
C GLY A 393 22.34 -59.74 33.90
N ARG A 394 22.43 -59.00 35.04
CA ARG A 394 23.60 -58.82 35.97
C ARG A 394 24.84 -58.10 35.39
N GLY A 395 25.59 -57.28 36.12
CA GLY A 395 25.46 -56.74 37.49
C GLY A 395 26.36 -55.49 37.64
N ASN A 396 26.00 -54.50 38.45
CA ASN A 396 26.38 -54.32 39.87
C ASN A 396 27.71 -53.55 40.10
N ASP A 397 27.53 -52.35 40.65
CA ASP A 397 28.26 -51.72 41.77
C ASP A 397 29.67 -51.12 41.59
N ASP A 398 29.75 -49.83 42.00
CA ASP A 398 30.79 -49.19 42.85
C ASP A 398 32.28 -49.53 42.58
N ARG A 399 33.21 -48.56 42.40
CA ARG A 399 33.50 -47.43 43.31
C ARG A 399 34.68 -46.59 42.79
N ASP A 400 34.96 -45.50 43.51
CA ASP A 400 36.18 -44.66 43.51
C ASP A 400 36.56 -43.95 42.17
N GLY A 401 37.00 -42.69 42.15
CA GLY A 401 37.09 -41.70 43.22
C GLY A 401 38.28 -40.74 43.03
N LYS A 402 38.05 -39.44 43.25
CA LYS A 402 39.03 -38.32 43.15
C LYS A 402 39.47 -37.94 41.72
N ASP A 403 40.02 -36.75 41.49
CA ASP A 403 40.18 -35.56 42.37
C ASP A 403 39.29 -34.39 41.90
#